data_AF-A0A2G2AT86-F1
#
_entry.id   AF-A0A2G2AT86-F1
#
_cell.length_a   1.000
_cell.length_b   1.000
_cell.length_c   1.000
_cell.angle_alpha   90.00
_cell.angle_beta   90.00
_cell.angle_gamma   90.00
#
_symmetry.space_group_name_H-M   'P 1'
#
loop_
_entity.id
_entity.type
_entity.pdbx_description
1 polymer ?
#
loop_
_entity_poly.entity_id
_entity_poly.type
_entity_poly.pdbx_seq_one_letter_code
_entity_poly.pdbx_strand_id
1 'polypeptide(L)'
;MRESESALEHANGDLNHASIAFEVSYTALQDVPSPQVGAMSDMLASRTLLESARNLIIHNKEWVSFAKNQVDIAKKQLKLDMIEYEKFKNLDLEEIKVMLKKIKREETKELDEVGRMTYKKQKGA
;
A
#
# COMPACT_ATOMS: atom_id res chain seq x y z
N MET A 1 2.32 -7.02 3.98
CA MET A 1 3.02 -6.46 2.79
C MET A 1 2.17 -6.45 1.53
N ARG A 2 1.86 -7.58 0.86
CA ARG A 2 1.09 -7.52 -0.42
C ARG A 2 -0.32 -6.93 -0.25
N GLU A 3 -0.97 -7.24 0.87
CA GLU A 3 -2.27 -6.67 1.24
C GLU A 3 -2.17 -5.17 1.55
N SER A 4 -1.12 -4.73 2.27
CA SER A 4 -0.88 -3.32 2.55
C SER A 4 -0.52 -2.51 1.30
N GLU A 5 0.14 -3.12 0.31
CA GLU A 5 0.41 -2.49 -1.00
C GLU A 5 -0.90 -2.30 -1.78
N SER A 6 -1.72 -3.35 -1.86
CA SER A 6 -3.03 -3.27 -2.50
C SER A 6 -3.94 -2.25 -1.81
N ALA A 7 -3.92 -2.18 -0.48
CA ALA A 7 -4.66 -1.16 0.28
C ALA A 7 -4.19 0.28 -0.05
N LEU A 8 -2.88 0.48 -0.24
CA LEU A 8 -2.34 1.78 -0.65
C LEU A 8 -2.74 2.14 -2.09
N GLU A 9 -2.72 1.17 -3.01
CA GLU A 9 -3.18 1.37 -4.39
C GLU A 9 -4.66 1.77 -4.43
N HIS A 10 -5.52 1.06 -3.69
CA HIS A 10 -6.93 1.41 -3.57
C HIS A 10 -7.13 2.81 -2.98
N ALA A 11 -6.45 3.14 -1.88
CA ALA A 11 -6.55 4.46 -1.26
C ALA A 11 -6.09 5.59 -2.21
N ASN A 12 -5.06 5.36 -3.02
CA ASN A 12 -4.63 6.31 -4.05
C ASN A 12 -5.67 6.45 -5.18
N GLY A 13 -6.30 5.34 -5.57
CA GLY A 13 -7.42 5.34 -6.52
C GLY A 13 -8.59 6.19 -6.01
N ASP A 14 -8.98 6.00 -4.76
CA ASP A 14 -10.06 6.76 -4.11
C ASP A 14 -9.72 8.25 -4.00
N LEU A 15 -8.47 8.60 -3.67
CA LEU A 15 -8.01 9.98 -3.65
C LEU A 15 -8.07 10.63 -5.03
N ASN A 16 -7.66 9.91 -6.07
CA ASN A 16 -7.73 10.41 -7.44
C ASN A 16 -9.20 10.62 -7.86
N HIS A 17 -10.06 9.64 -7.58
CA HIS A 17 -11.48 9.75 -7.88
C HIS A 17 -12.13 10.93 -7.15
N ALA A 18 -11.84 11.11 -5.86
CA ALA A 18 -12.33 12.24 -5.08
C ALA A 18 -11.84 13.59 -5.64
N SER A 19 -10.59 13.66 -6.09
CA SER A 19 -10.02 14.88 -6.66
C SER A 19 -10.68 15.23 -8.00
N ILE A 20 -10.89 14.24 -8.86
CA ILE A 20 -11.63 14.41 -10.13
C ILE A 20 -13.06 14.85 -9.86
N ALA A 21 -13.76 14.21 -8.93
CA ALA A 21 -15.14 14.59 -8.57
C ALA A 21 -15.21 16.03 -8.05
N PHE A 22 -14.21 16.45 -7.27
CA PHE A 22 -14.09 17.83 -6.81
C PHE A 22 -13.87 18.82 -7.97
N GLU A 23 -12.97 18.53 -8.90
CA GLU A 23 -12.75 19.36 -10.09
C GLU A 23 -14.01 19.46 -10.96
N VAL A 24 -14.66 18.32 -11.24
CA VAL A 24 -15.91 18.26 -12.01
C VAL A 24 -17.02 19.07 -11.33
N SER A 25 -17.11 19.04 -10.00
CA SER A 25 -18.09 19.86 -9.27
C SER A 25 -17.82 21.36 -9.38
N TYR A 26 -16.54 21.76 -9.46
CA TYR A 26 -16.16 23.15 -9.68
C TYR A 26 -16.45 23.62 -11.11
N THR A 27 -16.15 22.79 -12.12
CA THR A 27 -16.47 23.12 -13.51
C THR A 27 -17.98 23.21 -13.71
N ALA A 28 -18.74 22.28 -13.12
CA ALA A 28 -20.20 22.31 -13.17
C ALA A 28 -20.80 23.58 -12.56
N LEU A 29 -20.17 24.18 -11.54
CA LEU A 29 -20.60 25.46 -10.97
C LEU A 29 -20.36 26.64 -11.93
N GLN A 30 -19.29 26.61 -12.73
CA GLN A 30 -19.02 27.65 -13.73
C GLN A 30 -20.05 27.65 -14.86
N ASP A 31 -20.61 26.48 -15.16
CA ASP A 31 -21.62 26.29 -16.20
C ASP A 31 -23.03 26.69 -15.75
N VAL A 32 -23.25 27.07 -14.49
CA VAL A 32 -24.57 27.52 -14.00
C VAL A 32 -24.80 28.99 -14.41
N PRO A 33 -25.69 29.27 -15.36
CA PRO A 33 -25.96 30.65 -15.77
C PRO A 33 -26.70 31.41 -14.65
N SER A 34 -26.28 32.64 -14.39
CA SER A 34 -27.03 33.53 -13.51
C SER A 34 -28.25 34.08 -14.26
N PRO A 35 -29.49 33.88 -13.76
CA PRO A 35 -30.66 34.47 -14.39
C PRO A 35 -30.57 36.00 -14.25
N GLN A 36 -30.55 36.72 -15.38
CA GLN A 36 -30.56 38.20 -15.39
C GLN A 36 -31.97 38.77 -15.52
N VAL A 37 -32.88 37.98 -16.09
CA VAL A 37 -34.29 38.31 -16.34
C VAL A 37 -35.10 37.02 -16.27
N GLY A 38 -36.35 37.07 -15.81
CA GLY A 38 -37.21 35.88 -15.67
C GLY A 38 -38.25 36.03 -14.59
N ALA A 39 -39.08 34.99 -14.42
CA ALA A 39 -40.05 34.93 -13.33
C ALA A 39 -39.33 34.69 -11.99
N MET A 40 -39.94 35.14 -10.88
CA MET A 40 -39.40 34.94 -9.53
C MET A 40 -39.16 33.45 -9.21
N SER A 41 -39.99 32.56 -9.77
CA SER A 41 -39.84 31.10 -9.68
C SER A 41 -38.51 30.62 -10.26
N ASP A 42 -38.08 31.19 -11.38
CA ASP A 42 -36.86 30.79 -12.08
C ASP A 42 -35.64 31.23 -11.28
N MET A 43 -35.70 32.43 -10.69
CA MET A 43 -34.65 32.92 -9.78
C MET A 43 -34.52 32.05 -8.53
N LEU A 44 -35.64 31.58 -7.94
CA LEU A 44 -35.64 30.67 -6.80
C LEU A 44 -35.08 29.29 -7.17
N ALA A 45 -35.40 28.78 -8.36
CA ALA A 45 -34.85 27.52 -8.86
C ALA A 45 -33.33 27.62 -9.06
N SER A 46 -32.85 28.68 -9.71
CA SER A 46 -31.41 28.92 -9.89
C SER A 46 -30.67 29.08 -8.57
N ARG A 47 -31.26 29.77 -7.58
CA ARG A 47 -30.68 29.89 -6.24
C ARG A 47 -30.52 28.52 -5.57
N THR A 48 -31.58 27.70 -5.61
CA THR A 48 -31.55 26.34 -5.04
C THR A 48 -30.49 25.47 -5.73
N LEU A 49 -30.37 25.57 -7.06
CA LEU A 49 -29.34 24.86 -7.83
C LEU A 49 -27.92 25.31 -7.46
N LEU A 50 -27.71 26.61 -7.29
CA LEU A 50 -26.41 27.16 -6.88
C LEU A 50 -26.04 26.69 -5.47
N GLU A 51 -27.01 26.64 -4.56
CA GLU A 51 -26.82 26.17 -3.19
C GLU A 51 -26.50 24.67 -3.15
N SER A 52 -27.19 23.85 -3.94
CA SER A 52 -26.89 22.41 -4.04
C SER A 52 -25.50 22.16 -4.63
N ALA A 53 -25.11 22.90 -5.68
CA ALA A 53 -23.77 22.81 -6.27
C ALA A 53 -22.67 23.19 -5.26
N ARG A 54 -22.88 24.25 -4.48
CA ARG A 54 -21.95 24.65 -3.40
C ARG A 54 -21.83 23.58 -2.32
N ASN A 55 -22.95 23.00 -1.90
CA ASN A 55 -22.95 21.92 -0.90
C ASN A 55 -22.20 20.68 -1.42
N LEU A 56 -22.38 20.34 -2.69
CA LEU A 56 -21.67 19.24 -3.34
C LEU A 56 -20.16 19.50 -3.41
N ILE A 57 -19.74 20.72 -3.71
CA ILE A 57 -18.33 21.13 -3.67
C ILE A 57 -17.74 20.98 -2.27
N ILE A 58 -18.45 21.42 -1.23
CA ILE A 58 -18.01 21.30 0.17
C ILE A 58 -17.84 19.82 0.53
N HIS A 59 -18.82 19.00 0.20
CA HIS A 59 -18.76 17.56 0.44
C HIS A 59 -17.56 16.91 -0.27
N ASN A 60 -17.36 17.21 -1.55
CA ASN A 60 -16.23 16.66 -2.32
C ASN A 60 -14.88 17.14 -1.75
N LYS A 61 -14.80 18.38 -1.24
CA LYS A 61 -13.60 18.89 -0.56
C LYS A 61 -13.28 18.08 0.70
N GLU A 62 -14.29 17.83 1.52
CA GLU A 62 -14.17 17.03 2.73
C GLU A 62 -13.77 15.59 2.40
N TRP A 63 -14.38 15.01 1.36
CA TRP A 63 -14.01 13.70 0.84
C TRP A 63 -12.54 13.65 0.43
N VAL A 64 -12.05 14.61 -0.36
CA VAL A 64 -10.63 14.67 -0.74
C VAL A 64 -9.73 14.70 0.49
N SER A 65 -10.09 15.50 1.51
CA SER A 65 -9.33 15.54 2.76
C SER A 65 -9.33 14.20 3.49
N PHE A 66 -10.47 13.52 3.54
CA PHE A 66 -10.59 12.19 4.13
C PHE A 66 -9.75 11.16 3.37
N ALA A 67 -9.83 11.14 2.04
CA ALA A 67 -9.07 10.22 1.20
C ALA A 67 -7.55 10.45 1.33
N LYS A 68 -7.09 11.70 1.45
CA LYS A 68 -5.68 12.00 1.76
C LYS A 68 -5.24 11.38 3.08
N ASN A 69 -6.05 11.49 4.13
CA ASN A 69 -5.74 10.88 5.42
C ASN A 69 -5.67 9.35 5.32
N GLN A 70 -6.56 8.72 4.56
CA GLN A 70 -6.54 7.27 4.34
C GLN A 70 -5.27 6.82 3.61
N VAL A 71 -4.83 7.56 2.59
CA VAL A 71 -3.54 7.31 1.91
C VAL A 71 -2.38 7.38 2.90
N ASP A 72 -2.36 8.39 3.76
CA ASP A 72 -1.27 8.55 4.75
C ASP A 72 -1.26 7.44 5.80
N ILE A 73 -2.43 6.95 6.22
CA ILE A 73 -2.55 5.78 7.10
C ILE A 73 -2.05 4.52 6.39
N ALA A 74 -2.49 4.27 5.16
CA ALA A 74 -2.06 3.11 4.38
C ALA A 74 -0.55 3.11 4.14
N LYS A 75 0.07 4.27 3.85
CA LYS A 75 1.53 4.41 3.74
C LYS A 75 2.26 4.03 5.03
N LYS A 76 1.75 4.48 6.17
CA LYS A 76 2.34 4.14 7.48
C LYS A 76 2.26 2.64 7.75
N GLN A 77 1.11 2.03 7.45
CA GLN A 77 0.93 0.59 7.62
C GLN A 77 1.87 -0.20 6.71
N LEU A 78 1.96 0.17 5.43
CA LEU A 78 2.89 -0.47 4.50
C LEU A 78 4.34 -0.41 5.00
N LYS A 79 4.76 0.72 5.56
CA LYS A 79 6.10 0.87 6.12
C LYS A 79 6.34 -0.08 7.30
N LEU A 80 5.36 -0.26 8.18
CA LEU A 80 5.46 -1.21 9.30
C LEU A 80 5.56 -2.65 8.79
N ASP A 81 4.68 -3.03 7.86
CA ASP A 81 4.67 -4.34 7.22
C ASP A 81 6.00 -4.65 6.51
N MET A 82 6.62 -3.67 5.86
CA MET A 82 7.94 -3.83 5.22
C MET A 82 9.03 -4.11 6.25
N ILE A 83 9.05 -3.37 7.36
CA ILE A 83 10.02 -3.57 8.44
C ILE A 83 9.86 -4.97 9.04
N GLU A 84 8.62 -5.41 9.25
CA GLU A 84 8.34 -6.75 9.77
C GLU A 84 8.80 -7.84 8.80
N TYR A 85 8.50 -7.69 7.50
CA TYR A 85 8.97 -8.60 6.46
C TYR A 85 10.51 -8.71 6.43
N GLU A 86 11.22 -7.60 6.52
CA GLU A 86 12.70 -7.60 6.57
C GLU A 86 13.24 -8.28 7.83
N LYS A 87 12.59 -8.11 8.99
CA LYS A 87 12.95 -8.81 10.23
C LYS A 87 12.83 -10.32 10.07
N PHE A 88 11.71 -10.82 9.54
CA PHE A 88 11.51 -12.24 9.28
C PHE A 88 12.57 -12.79 8.32
N LYS A 89 12.82 -12.09 7.21
CA LYS A 89 13.84 -12.50 6.24
C LYS A 89 15.23 -12.61 6.86
N ASN A 90 15.60 -11.71 7.77
CA ASN A 90 16.88 -11.77 8.46
C ASN A 90 16.97 -12.96 9.42
N LEU A 91 15.90 -13.25 10.17
CA LEU A 91 15.82 -14.42 11.04
C LEU A 91 15.95 -15.73 10.25
N ASP A 92 15.19 -15.87 9.16
CA ASP A 92 15.26 -17.05 8.28
C ASP A 92 16.68 -17.26 7.74
N LEU A 93 17.36 -16.18 7.38
CA LEU A 93 18.73 -16.24 6.87
C LEU A 93 19.72 -16.70 7.95
N GLU A 94 19.53 -16.29 9.21
CA GLU A 94 20.31 -16.79 10.34
C GLU A 94 20.07 -18.27 10.60
N GLU A 95 18.82 -18.73 10.55
CA GLU A 95 18.46 -20.14 10.71
C GLU A 95 19.07 -21.00 9.59
N ILE A 96 18.98 -20.56 8.34
CA ILE A 96 19.62 -21.22 7.20
C ILE A 96 21.13 -21.32 7.40
N LYS A 97 21.79 -20.25 7.90
CA LYS A 97 23.23 -20.29 8.21
C LYS A 97 23.56 -21.33 9.29
N VAL A 98 22.73 -21.45 10.32
CA VAL A 98 22.91 -22.46 11.37
C VAL A 98 22.77 -23.87 10.80
N MET A 99 21.73 -24.11 9.98
CA MET A 99 21.52 -25.40 9.31
C MET A 99 22.69 -25.76 8.38
N LEU A 100 23.17 -24.82 7.55
CA LEU A 100 24.32 -25.05 6.68
C LEU A 100 25.60 -25.36 7.46
N LYS A 101 25.83 -24.70 8.61
CA LYS A 101 26.96 -25.04 9.48
C LYS A 101 26.84 -26.45 10.06
N LYS A 102 25.62 -26.91 10.38
CA LYS A 102 25.39 -28.26 10.88
C LYS A 102 25.68 -29.31 9.80
N ILE A 103 25.16 -29.13 8.59
CA ILE A 103 25.41 -30.02 7.44
C ILE A 103 26.92 -30.10 7.16
N LYS A 104 27.61 -28.96 7.06
CA LYS A 104 29.06 -28.95 6.82
C LYS A 104 29.86 -29.70 7.90
N ARG A 105 29.42 -29.63 9.17
CA ARG A 105 30.06 -30.38 10.26
C ARG A 105 29.82 -31.88 10.13
N GLU A 106 28.63 -32.29 9.70
CA GLU A 106 28.30 -33.69 9.44
C GLU A 106 29.12 -34.23 8.25
N GLU A 107 29.12 -33.52 7.12
CA GLU A 107 29.95 -33.86 5.94
C GLU A 107 31.43 -33.97 6.29
N THR A 108 31.96 -33.05 7.10
CA THR A 108 33.37 -33.09 7.51
C THR A 108 33.67 -34.33 8.36
N LYS A 109 32.76 -34.71 9.26
CA LYS A 109 32.91 -35.92 10.08
C LYS A 109 32.89 -37.18 9.22
N GLU A 110 31.96 -37.26 8.27
CA GLU A 110 31.87 -38.39 7.34
C GLU A 110 33.14 -38.51 6.49
N LEU A 111 33.66 -37.40 5.96
CA LEU A 111 34.92 -37.37 5.23
C LEU A 111 36.11 -37.83 6.09
N ASP A 112 36.19 -37.38 7.34
CA ASP A 112 37.25 -37.78 8.28
C ASP A 112 37.17 -39.29 8.60
N GLU A 113 35.96 -39.82 8.76
CA GLU A 113 35.72 -41.25 8.99
C GLU A 113 36.09 -42.10 7.77
N VAL A 114 35.68 -41.69 6.56
CA VAL A 114 36.07 -42.34 5.30
C VAL A 114 37.59 -42.31 5.12
N GLY A 115 38.24 -41.18 5.42
CA GLY A 115 39.69 -41.03 5.38
C GLY A 115 40.42 -41.97 6.34
N ARG A 116 39.93 -42.11 7.58
CA ARG A 116 40.48 -43.08 8.55
C ARG A 116 40.29 -44.51 8.09
N MET A 117 39.13 -44.85 7.54
CA MET A 117 38.83 -46.19 7.04
C MET A 117 39.74 -46.57 5.88
N THR A 118 39.96 -45.66 4.93
CA THR A 118 40.87 -45.89 3.80
C THR A 118 42.33 -46.01 4.24
N TYR A 119 42.79 -45.15 5.16
CA TYR A 119 44.15 -45.23 5.71
C TYR A 119 44.39 -46.54 6.49
N LYS A 120 43.45 -46.97 7.34
CA LYS A 120 43.54 -48.25 8.06
C LYS A 120 43.60 -49.44 7.10
N LYS A 121 42.88 -49.38 5.97
CA LYS A 121 42.89 -50.42 4.94
C LYS A 121 44.24 -50.51 4.20
N GLN A 122 44.96 -49.40 4.04
CA GLN A 122 46.32 -49.38 3.48
C GLN A 122 47.41 -49.89 4.42
N LYS A 123 47.23 -49.80 5.75
CA LYS A 123 48.19 -50.33 6.75
C LYS A 123 47.97 -51.81 7.11
N GLY A 124 46.83 -52.37 6.73
CA GLY A 124 46.46 -53.78 6.99
C GLY A 124 46.71 -54.72 5.80
N ALA A 125 47.36 -54.25 4.75
CA ALA A 125 47.88 -55.02 3.62
C ALA A 125 49.41 -54.91 3.62
#